data_AF-A0A5A5U2D4-F1
#
_entry.id   AF-A0A5A5U2D4-F1
#
_cell.length_a   1.000
_cell.length_b   1.000
_cell.length_c   1.000
_cell.angle_alpha   90.00
_cell.angle_beta   90.00
_cell.angle_gamma   90.00
#
_symmetry.space_group_name_H-M   'P 1'
#
loop_
_entity.id
_entity.type
_entity.pdbx_description
1 polymer ?
#
loop_
_entity_poly.entity_id
_entity_poly.type
_entity_poly.pdbx_seq_one_letter_code
_entity_poly.pdbx_strand_id
1 'polypeptide(L)'
;MVDFDTQVYSERLKHDLTLFNRWQILIATLGDVDETADLLEVVEKILAFDIHESTMLRIANDYWFPSTHWVTVAFARLAETASLSNTETVLPRGQKSAELHFDEWPNAAFKFVPAPLASGGFYLEETAQELRVLYWDIVHKRFYLDTQQFAKLVQTEAVQLAGVQALAIFQKRLIAIAEQLASEQFSIDLPGLAAQHQRDLVMIERELPSVVLDSLFVTAAKQQFVLKRAQGQQIGVEIAVGEIAIRLTQVFNDSGHQQWVYAIVDDNQQVTIFTLLQQLPFFYQWYIAHIDQVGLKDKREVFVE
;
A
#
# COMPACT_ATOMS: atom_id res chain seq x y z
N MET A 1 11.01 -56.73 7.65
CA MET A 1 11.67 -55.75 8.54
C MET A 1 12.69 -55.03 7.68
N VAL A 2 12.51 -53.74 7.46
CA VAL A 2 13.56 -52.93 6.83
C VAL A 2 14.55 -52.64 7.96
N ASP A 3 15.81 -53.02 7.80
CA ASP A 3 16.84 -52.72 8.78
C ASP A 3 16.96 -51.19 8.93
N PHE A 4 16.85 -50.72 10.17
CA PHE A 4 17.03 -49.33 10.50
C PHE A 4 18.51 -48.97 10.37
N ASP A 5 18.84 -48.13 9.38
CA ASP A 5 20.19 -47.62 9.19
C ASP A 5 20.42 -46.41 10.10
N THR A 6 21.12 -46.64 11.21
CA THR A 6 21.47 -45.62 12.19
C THR A 6 22.32 -44.49 11.61
N GLN A 7 23.17 -44.76 10.60
CA GLN A 7 24.01 -43.75 9.99
C GLN A 7 23.18 -42.79 9.12
N VAL A 8 22.34 -43.35 8.24
CA VAL A 8 21.42 -42.57 7.41
C VAL A 8 20.47 -41.74 8.28
N TYR A 9 19.97 -42.32 9.38
CA TYR A 9 19.17 -41.59 10.35
C TYR A 9 19.93 -40.43 11.00
N SER A 10 21.15 -40.67 11.46
CA SER A 10 21.98 -39.64 12.10
C SER A 10 22.32 -38.49 11.15
N GLU A 11 22.62 -38.78 9.89
CA GLU A 11 22.93 -37.77 8.88
C GLU A 11 21.70 -36.90 8.58
N ARG A 12 20.52 -37.52 8.42
CA ARG A 12 19.26 -36.80 8.19
C ARG A 12 18.84 -35.95 9.39
N LEU A 13 19.02 -36.44 10.61
CA LEU A 13 18.76 -35.67 11.83
C LEU A 13 19.70 -34.46 11.93
N LYS A 14 21.00 -34.64 11.63
CA LYS A 14 21.96 -33.54 11.64
C LYS A 14 21.60 -32.47 10.60
N HIS A 15 21.17 -32.89 9.42
CA HIS A 15 20.70 -31.98 8.38
C HIS A 15 19.49 -31.15 8.85
N ASP A 16 18.44 -31.82 9.36
CA ASP A 16 17.23 -31.15 9.85
C ASP A 16 17.55 -30.16 10.99
N LEU A 17 18.37 -30.56 11.97
CA LEU A 17 18.79 -29.67 13.06
C LEU A 17 19.58 -28.45 12.58
N THR A 18 20.40 -28.62 11.54
CA THR A 18 21.15 -27.51 10.94
C THR A 18 20.22 -26.51 10.27
N LEU A 19 19.18 -27.00 9.56
CA LEU A 19 18.15 -26.15 8.97
C LEU A 19 17.35 -25.39 10.03
N PHE A 20 16.94 -26.05 11.12
CA PHE A 20 16.28 -25.40 12.25
C PHE A 20 17.13 -24.29 12.86
N ASN A 21 18.43 -24.54 13.06
CA ASN A 21 19.32 -23.53 13.63
C ASN A 21 19.45 -22.31 12.71
N ARG A 22 19.56 -22.52 11.39
CA ARG A 22 19.57 -21.42 10.40
C ARG A 22 18.28 -20.62 10.45
N TRP A 23 17.13 -21.29 10.49
CA TRP A 23 15.82 -20.65 10.58
C TRP A 23 15.66 -19.83 11.88
N GLN A 24 16.07 -20.39 13.02
CA GLN A 24 16.04 -19.69 14.30
C GLN A 24 16.89 -18.41 14.27
N ILE A 25 18.08 -18.46 13.67
CA ILE A 25 18.94 -17.28 13.52
C ILE A 25 18.22 -16.20 12.71
N LEU A 26 17.60 -16.56 11.58
CA LEU A 26 16.86 -15.59 10.76
C LEU A 26 15.71 -14.91 11.54
N ILE A 27 14.92 -15.67 12.30
CA ILE A 27 13.84 -15.11 13.11
C ILE A 27 14.38 -14.19 14.21
N ALA A 28 15.44 -14.60 14.89
CA ALA A 28 16.04 -13.78 15.94
C ALA A 28 16.58 -12.46 15.36
N THR A 29 17.31 -12.52 14.24
CA THR A 29 17.85 -11.33 13.56
C THR A 29 16.74 -10.40 13.08
N LEU A 30 15.60 -10.93 12.61
CA LEU A 30 14.46 -10.10 12.19
C LEU A 30 13.94 -9.19 13.33
N GLY A 31 13.98 -9.66 14.57
CA GLY A 31 13.55 -8.89 15.74
C GLY A 31 14.54 -7.85 16.24
N ASP A 32 15.84 -8.02 15.94
CA ASP A 32 16.93 -7.22 16.51
C ASP A 32 17.55 -6.22 15.52
N VAL A 33 17.18 -6.28 14.24
CA VAL A 33 17.71 -5.38 13.21
C VAL A 33 17.02 -4.02 13.23
N ASP A 34 17.85 -2.97 13.17
CA ASP A 34 17.41 -1.57 13.07
C ASP A 34 17.66 -0.96 11.67
N GLU A 35 18.64 -1.46 10.91
CA GLU A 35 18.97 -0.98 9.57
C GLU A 35 18.05 -1.59 8.50
N THR A 36 17.52 -0.75 7.60
CA THR A 36 16.61 -1.18 6.53
C THR A 36 17.24 -2.22 5.60
N ALA A 37 18.51 -2.05 5.23
CA ALA A 37 19.22 -2.99 4.36
C ALA A 37 19.29 -4.40 4.98
N ASP A 38 19.70 -4.48 6.24
CA ASP A 38 19.78 -5.74 6.99
C ASP A 38 18.40 -6.38 7.15
N LEU A 39 17.35 -5.57 7.35
CA LEU A 39 15.99 -6.06 7.52
C LEU A 39 15.51 -6.75 6.25
N LEU A 40 15.73 -6.11 5.11
CA LEU A 40 15.36 -6.65 3.80
C LEU A 40 16.16 -7.91 3.49
N GLU A 41 17.47 -7.94 3.77
CA GLU A 41 18.30 -9.14 3.55
C GLU A 41 17.80 -10.34 4.37
N VAL A 42 17.45 -10.13 5.64
CA VAL A 42 16.90 -11.18 6.51
C VAL A 42 15.57 -11.70 5.97
N VAL A 43 14.68 -10.79 5.55
CA VAL A 43 13.37 -11.17 5.00
C VAL A 43 13.52 -11.92 3.68
N GLU A 44 14.40 -11.50 2.78
CA GLU A 44 14.71 -12.23 1.56
C GLU A 44 15.17 -13.67 1.85
N LYS A 45 16.05 -13.85 2.84
CA LYS A 45 16.50 -15.19 3.28
C LYS A 45 15.37 -16.02 3.88
N ILE A 46 14.45 -15.39 4.61
CA ILE A 46 13.24 -16.04 5.14
C ILE A 46 12.34 -16.49 3.98
N LEU A 47 12.13 -15.63 2.98
CA LEU A 47 11.29 -15.92 1.82
C LEU A 47 11.87 -17.00 0.91
N ALA A 48 13.20 -17.08 0.81
CA ALA A 48 13.92 -18.09 0.05
C ALA A 48 14.07 -19.43 0.79
N PHE A 49 13.64 -19.53 2.05
CA PHE A 49 13.83 -20.72 2.87
C PHE A 49 12.90 -21.85 2.40
N ASP A 50 13.47 -22.93 1.84
CA ASP A 50 12.71 -24.10 1.42
C ASP A 50 12.48 -25.07 2.59
N ILE A 51 11.26 -25.08 3.11
CA ILE A 51 10.85 -26.01 4.17
C ILE A 51 10.86 -27.48 3.74
N HIS A 52 10.75 -27.76 2.44
CA HIS A 52 10.71 -29.14 1.93
C HIS A 52 12.05 -29.86 2.06
N GLU A 53 13.14 -29.13 2.30
CA GLU A 53 14.45 -29.70 2.60
C GLU A 53 14.47 -30.47 3.93
N SER A 54 13.52 -30.20 4.85
CA SER A 54 13.48 -30.85 6.16
C SER A 54 12.26 -31.74 6.37
N THR A 55 12.52 -32.97 6.81
CA THR A 55 11.46 -33.95 7.08
C THR A 55 10.78 -33.69 8.41
N MET A 56 11.54 -33.22 9.41
CA MET A 56 11.01 -32.78 10.70
C MET A 56 10.19 -31.50 10.60
N LEU A 57 10.59 -30.53 9.77
CA LEU A 57 9.81 -29.30 9.57
C LEU A 57 8.50 -29.53 8.79
N ARG A 58 8.46 -30.55 7.92
CA ARG A 58 7.27 -30.88 7.14
C ARG A 58 6.09 -31.41 7.98
N ILE A 59 6.35 -31.89 9.19
CA ILE A 59 5.27 -32.26 10.13
C ILE A 59 4.64 -30.96 10.59
N ALA A 60 3.35 -30.76 10.31
CA ALA A 60 2.59 -29.55 10.65
C ALA A 60 2.90 -29.09 12.08
N ASN A 61 3.69 -28.03 12.18
CA ASN A 61 4.19 -27.51 13.44
C ASN A 61 3.45 -26.20 13.77
N ASP A 62 2.97 -26.08 15.01
CA ASP A 62 2.32 -24.87 15.51
C ASP A 62 3.26 -23.65 15.45
N TYR A 63 4.57 -23.87 15.41
CA TYR A 63 5.59 -22.83 15.30
C TYR A 63 5.99 -22.46 13.86
N TRP A 64 5.38 -23.09 12.84
CA TRP A 64 5.60 -22.68 11.44
C TRP A 64 4.58 -21.62 11.00
N PHE A 65 5.09 -20.53 10.44
CA PHE A 65 4.30 -19.40 9.94
C PHE A 65 4.53 -19.18 8.44
N PRO A 66 3.48 -18.90 7.65
CA PRO A 66 3.58 -18.57 6.23
C PRO A 66 4.40 -17.30 5.99
N SER A 67 4.92 -17.14 4.77
CA SER A 67 5.67 -15.95 4.34
C SER A 67 4.94 -14.63 4.63
N THR A 68 3.62 -14.61 4.51
CA THR A 68 2.79 -13.43 4.80
C THR A 68 2.94 -12.93 6.23
N HIS A 69 3.12 -13.83 7.20
CA HIS A 69 3.38 -13.48 8.59
C HIS A 69 4.69 -12.68 8.70
N TRP A 70 5.77 -13.22 8.12
CA TRP A 70 7.10 -12.62 8.19
C TRP A 70 7.18 -11.29 7.43
N VAL A 71 6.51 -11.19 6.28
CA VAL A 71 6.38 -9.91 5.55
C VAL A 71 5.61 -8.88 6.38
N THR A 72 4.56 -9.31 7.10
CA THR A 72 3.82 -8.42 8.00
C THR A 72 4.70 -7.92 9.14
N VAL A 73 5.45 -8.80 9.79
CA VAL A 73 6.41 -8.44 10.86
C VAL A 73 7.48 -7.48 10.33
N ALA A 74 8.04 -7.75 9.15
CA ALA A 74 9.03 -6.88 8.53
C ALA A 74 8.48 -5.48 8.23
N PHE A 75 7.25 -5.40 7.72
CA PHE A 75 6.61 -4.12 7.46
C PHE A 75 6.33 -3.35 8.77
N ALA A 76 5.97 -4.05 9.86
CA ALA A 76 5.82 -3.44 11.17
C ALA A 76 7.12 -2.75 11.61
N ARG A 77 8.27 -3.42 11.44
CA ARG A 77 9.59 -2.85 11.76
C ARG A 77 9.90 -1.59 10.94
N LEU A 78 9.63 -1.60 9.63
CA LEU A 78 9.76 -0.40 8.79
C LEU A 78 8.84 0.75 9.28
N ALA A 79 7.62 0.41 9.71
CA ALA A 79 6.65 1.37 10.22
C ALA A 79 7.04 1.93 11.60
N GLU A 80 7.66 1.12 12.47
CA GLU A 80 8.23 1.53 13.76
C GLU A 80 9.40 2.50 13.55
N THR A 81 10.35 2.14 12.68
CA THR A 81 11.53 2.99 12.39
C THR A 81 11.14 4.33 11.77
N ALA A 82 10.07 4.37 10.97
CA ALA A 82 9.50 5.62 10.45
C ALA A 82 9.06 6.62 11.55
N SER A 83 8.87 6.16 12.80
CA SER A 83 8.71 6.97 14.03
C SER A 83 7.58 8.01 14.07
N LEU A 84 6.51 7.83 13.29
CA LEU A 84 5.39 8.80 13.27
C LEU A 84 4.29 8.52 14.31
N SER A 85 4.07 7.26 14.65
CA SER A 85 3.14 6.77 15.68
C SER A 85 3.33 5.26 15.87
N ASN A 86 2.79 4.68 16.93
CA ASN A 86 3.00 3.26 17.22
C ASN A 86 2.30 2.36 16.16
N THR A 87 2.83 1.17 15.97
CA THR A 87 2.23 0.11 15.15
C THR A 87 2.23 -1.15 15.99
N GLU A 88 1.06 -1.61 16.41
CA GLU A 88 0.94 -2.84 17.16
C GLU A 88 0.87 -4.02 16.18
N THR A 89 1.69 -5.04 16.43
CA THR A 89 1.65 -6.31 15.69
C THR A 89 0.98 -7.36 16.56
N VAL A 90 -0.19 -7.85 16.12
CA VAL A 90 -0.98 -8.85 16.85
C VAL A 90 -0.99 -10.15 16.07
N LEU A 91 -0.86 -11.28 16.75
CA LEU A 91 -1.14 -12.60 16.16
C LEU A 91 -2.50 -13.10 16.67
N PRO A 92 -3.58 -13.01 15.87
CA PRO A 92 -4.90 -13.46 16.31
C PRO A 92 -4.90 -14.94 16.66
N ARG A 93 -5.67 -15.31 17.70
CA ARG A 93 -5.74 -16.70 18.16
C ARG A 93 -6.23 -17.62 17.04
N GLY A 94 -5.51 -18.71 16.81
CA GLY A 94 -5.84 -19.70 15.78
C GLY A 94 -5.51 -19.24 14.35
N GLN A 95 -4.98 -18.04 14.16
CA GLN A 95 -4.44 -17.60 12.88
C GLN A 95 -2.93 -17.86 12.80
N LYS A 96 -2.45 -17.91 11.56
CA LYS A 96 -1.03 -18.09 11.22
C LYS A 96 -0.41 -16.84 10.59
N SER A 97 -1.12 -15.73 10.50
CA SER A 97 -0.56 -14.47 10.01
C SER A 97 -0.75 -13.41 11.08
N ALA A 98 0.25 -12.54 11.21
CA ALA A 98 0.12 -11.36 12.05
C ALA A 98 -0.79 -10.34 11.36
N GLU A 99 -1.36 -9.45 12.16
CA GLU A 99 -2.12 -8.27 11.78
C GLU A 99 -1.42 -7.03 12.35
N LEU A 100 -1.48 -5.94 11.59
CA LEU A 100 -0.96 -4.62 11.94
C LEU A 100 -2.12 -3.74 12.35
N HIS A 101 -1.95 -3.08 13.49
CA HIS A 101 -2.86 -2.06 13.98
C HIS A 101 -2.09 -0.75 14.09
N PHE A 102 -2.49 0.23 13.29
CA PHE A 102 -1.89 1.56 13.29
C PHE A 102 -2.67 2.45 14.27
N ASP A 103 -1.96 3.14 15.17
CA ASP A 103 -2.58 4.03 16.17
C ASP A 103 -3.55 5.04 15.55
N GLU A 104 -3.22 5.55 14.37
CA GLU A 104 -4.05 6.52 13.66
C GLU A 104 -5.39 5.92 13.22
N TRP A 105 -5.50 4.61 13.02
CA TRP A 105 -6.71 3.91 12.60
C TRP A 105 -7.05 2.76 13.57
N PRO A 106 -7.49 3.05 14.81
CA PRO A 106 -7.64 2.05 15.86
C PRO A 106 -8.73 1.00 15.58
N ASN A 107 -9.65 1.28 14.66
CA ASN A 107 -10.74 0.39 14.26
C ASN A 107 -10.45 -0.34 12.94
N ALA A 108 -9.23 -0.24 12.40
CA ALA A 108 -8.80 -0.95 11.21
C ALA A 108 -7.64 -1.89 11.55
N ALA A 109 -7.57 -3.00 10.82
CA ALA A 109 -6.47 -3.95 10.92
C ALA A 109 -6.01 -4.32 9.52
N PHE A 110 -4.69 -4.51 9.35
CA PHE A 110 -4.08 -4.79 8.07
C PHE A 110 -3.22 -6.05 8.15
N LYS A 111 -3.10 -6.78 7.04
CA LYS A 111 -2.18 -7.91 6.94
C LYS A 111 -1.62 -8.02 5.55
N PHE A 112 -0.49 -8.71 5.39
CA PHE A 112 -0.06 -9.09 4.06
C PHE A 112 -0.75 -10.36 3.57
N VAL A 113 -1.15 -10.37 2.31
CA VAL A 113 -1.64 -11.54 1.56
C VAL A 113 -0.77 -11.74 0.31
N PRO A 114 -0.60 -12.97 -0.20
CA PRO A 114 0.21 -13.17 -1.40
C PRO A 114 -0.46 -12.54 -2.62
N ALA A 115 0.33 -11.86 -3.46
CA ALA A 115 -0.15 -11.42 -4.76
C ALA A 115 -0.24 -12.63 -5.71
N PRO A 116 -1.36 -12.85 -6.41
CA PRO A 116 -1.52 -13.99 -7.32
C PRO A 116 -0.85 -13.71 -8.68
N LEU A 117 0.39 -13.22 -8.64
CA LEU A 117 1.22 -12.89 -9.80
C LEU A 117 2.34 -13.91 -9.95
N ALA A 118 2.69 -14.23 -11.19
CA ALA A 118 3.86 -15.08 -11.46
C ALA A 118 5.17 -14.47 -10.95
N SER A 119 5.25 -13.14 -10.86
CA SER A 119 6.39 -12.44 -10.29
C SER A 119 6.46 -12.49 -8.76
N GLY A 120 5.43 -13.01 -8.09
CA GLY A 120 5.32 -12.97 -6.63
C GLY A 120 4.91 -11.59 -6.12
N GLY A 121 5.33 -11.29 -4.89
CA GLY A 121 4.95 -10.08 -4.14
C GLY A 121 3.77 -10.32 -3.19
N PHE A 122 3.48 -9.30 -2.40
CA PHE A 122 2.47 -9.33 -1.36
C PHE A 122 1.63 -8.05 -1.38
N TYR A 123 0.33 -8.17 -1.09
CA TYR A 123 -0.52 -7.01 -0.90
C TYR A 123 -0.69 -6.70 0.58
N LEU A 124 -0.58 -5.42 0.97
CA LEU A 124 -1.12 -4.97 2.25
C LEU A 124 -2.63 -4.82 2.10
N GLU A 125 -3.38 -5.62 2.84
CA GLU A 125 -4.84 -5.71 2.77
C GLU A 125 -5.48 -5.24 4.07
N GLU A 126 -6.43 -4.31 3.99
CA GLU A 126 -7.33 -3.99 5.09
C GLU A 126 -8.33 -5.14 5.29
N THR A 127 -8.44 -5.64 6.51
CA THR A 127 -9.06 -6.94 6.80
C THR A 127 -10.59 -6.94 6.80
N ALA A 128 -11.25 -5.83 7.10
CA ALA A 128 -12.72 -5.79 7.20
C ALA A 128 -13.41 -5.78 5.84
N GLN A 129 -12.81 -5.11 4.85
CA GLN A 129 -13.35 -4.96 3.49
C GLN A 129 -12.47 -5.57 2.40
N GLU A 130 -11.38 -6.25 2.78
CA GLU A 130 -10.43 -6.91 1.87
C GLU A 130 -9.83 -5.93 0.84
N LEU A 131 -9.57 -4.69 1.28
CA LEU A 131 -9.02 -3.63 0.42
C LEU A 131 -7.50 -3.75 0.35
N ARG A 132 -6.99 -4.25 -0.78
CA ARG A 132 -5.56 -4.36 -1.09
C ARG A 132 -5.01 -2.99 -1.50
N VAL A 133 -4.33 -2.30 -0.58
CA VAL A 133 -3.93 -0.90 -0.77
C VAL A 133 -2.49 -0.70 -1.19
N LEU A 134 -1.59 -1.65 -0.91
CA LEU A 134 -0.19 -1.58 -1.35
C LEU A 134 0.23 -2.90 -1.96
N TYR A 135 1.16 -2.85 -2.91
CA TYR A 135 1.92 -4.00 -3.40
C TYR A 135 3.37 -3.85 -2.95
N TRP A 136 3.91 -4.89 -2.32
CA TRP A 136 5.31 -4.97 -1.93
C TRP A 136 5.94 -6.25 -2.46
N ASP A 137 6.95 -6.09 -3.30
CA ASP A 137 7.74 -7.17 -3.84
C ASP A 137 9.20 -6.92 -3.48
N ILE A 138 9.63 -7.66 -2.48
CA ILE A 138 10.95 -7.53 -1.87
C ILE A 138 12.01 -7.99 -2.87
N VAL A 139 11.78 -9.12 -3.55
CA VAL A 139 12.73 -9.75 -4.47
C VAL A 139 13.01 -8.86 -5.69
N HIS A 140 11.99 -8.23 -6.26
CA HIS A 140 12.14 -7.34 -7.42
C HIS A 140 12.23 -5.86 -7.04
N LYS A 141 12.31 -5.55 -5.74
CA LYS A 141 12.41 -4.19 -5.19
C LYS A 141 11.33 -3.24 -5.71
N ARG A 142 10.06 -3.60 -5.54
CA ARG A 142 8.91 -2.79 -5.97
C ARG A 142 7.99 -2.48 -4.79
N PHE A 143 7.55 -1.23 -4.68
CA PHE A 143 6.61 -0.79 -3.65
C PHE A 143 5.63 0.23 -4.24
N TYR A 144 4.39 -0.19 -4.45
CA TYR A 144 3.39 0.56 -5.22
C TYR A 144 2.07 0.70 -4.46
N LEU A 145 1.37 1.79 -4.70
CA LEU A 145 0.03 2.06 -4.17
C LEU A 145 -1.04 1.59 -5.16
N ASP A 146 -2.07 0.90 -4.67
CA ASP A 146 -3.33 0.76 -5.40
C ASP A 146 -4.17 2.00 -5.10
N THR A 147 -4.15 2.97 -6.02
CA THR A 147 -4.83 4.25 -5.80
C THR A 147 -6.34 4.12 -5.73
N GLN A 148 -6.89 3.10 -6.40
CA GLN A 148 -8.32 2.84 -6.45
C GLN A 148 -8.81 2.25 -5.12
N GLN A 149 -8.12 1.22 -4.64
CA GLN A 149 -8.47 0.60 -3.35
C GLN A 149 -8.16 1.54 -2.18
N PHE A 150 -7.09 2.34 -2.26
CA PHE A 150 -6.82 3.37 -1.26
C PHE A 150 -7.91 4.46 -1.24
N ALA A 151 -8.42 4.89 -2.40
CA ALA A 151 -9.56 5.79 -2.48
C ALA A 151 -10.84 5.21 -1.83
N LYS A 152 -11.06 3.89 -1.93
CA LYS A 152 -12.15 3.22 -1.20
C LYS A 152 -11.86 3.14 0.30
N LEU A 153 -10.61 2.85 0.68
CA LEU A 153 -10.17 2.73 2.07
C LEU A 153 -10.49 4.00 2.87
N VAL A 154 -10.23 5.18 2.31
CA VAL A 154 -10.48 6.47 2.99
C VAL A 154 -11.96 6.76 3.26
N GLN A 155 -12.87 5.97 2.69
CA GLN A 155 -14.31 6.08 2.87
C GLN A 155 -14.92 4.93 3.69
N THR A 156 -14.09 4.03 4.20
CA THR A 156 -14.53 3.03 5.18
C THR A 156 -14.95 3.70 6.49
N GLU A 157 -15.89 3.10 7.21
CA GLU A 157 -16.37 3.63 8.49
C GLU A 157 -15.21 3.81 9.50
N ALA A 158 -14.30 2.83 9.58
CA ALA A 158 -13.13 2.89 10.46
C ALA A 158 -12.25 4.12 10.20
N VAL A 159 -11.94 4.41 8.93
CA VAL A 159 -11.09 5.55 8.55
C VAL A 159 -11.84 6.88 8.64
N GLN A 160 -13.14 6.90 8.32
CA GLN A 160 -13.99 8.08 8.49
C GLN A 160 -14.11 8.51 9.96
N LEU A 161 -14.30 7.54 10.88
CA LEU A 161 -14.36 7.80 12.32
C LEU A 161 -13.03 8.32 12.87
N ALA A 162 -11.90 7.86 12.34
CA ALA A 162 -10.57 8.36 12.72
C ALA A 162 -10.29 9.78 12.21
N GLY A 163 -10.91 10.16 11.07
CA GLY A 163 -10.86 11.50 10.52
C GLY A 163 -9.60 11.84 9.72
N VAL A 164 -9.54 13.07 9.20
CA VAL A 164 -8.51 13.49 8.24
C VAL A 164 -7.11 13.62 8.82
N GLN A 165 -7.00 13.95 10.11
CA GLN A 165 -5.70 14.04 10.76
C GLN A 165 -5.03 12.67 10.83
N ALA A 166 -5.81 11.63 11.14
CA ALA A 166 -5.36 10.25 11.12
C ALA A 166 -4.93 9.82 9.71
N LEU A 167 -5.74 10.12 8.68
CA LEU A 167 -5.36 9.87 7.28
C LEU A 167 -4.04 10.58 6.92
N ALA A 168 -3.84 11.83 7.33
CA ALA A 168 -2.61 12.55 7.07
C ALA A 168 -1.38 11.91 7.74
N ILE A 169 -1.52 11.39 8.96
CA ILE A 169 -0.46 10.65 9.66
C ILE A 169 -0.15 9.35 8.92
N PHE A 170 -1.18 8.58 8.53
CA PHE A 170 -0.99 7.33 7.79
C PHE A 170 -0.29 7.56 6.44
N GLN A 171 -0.71 8.56 5.66
CA GLN A 171 -0.07 8.90 4.39
C GLN A 171 1.41 9.25 4.59
N LYS A 172 1.74 10.05 5.63
CA LYS A 172 3.13 10.37 5.97
C LYS A 172 3.92 9.12 6.36
N ARG A 173 3.31 8.16 7.06
CA ARG A 173 3.94 6.89 7.43
C ARG A 173 4.31 6.09 6.19
N LEU A 174 3.38 5.96 5.26
CA LEU A 174 3.65 5.26 3.99
C LEU A 174 4.77 5.94 3.19
N ILE A 175 4.82 7.28 3.16
CA ILE A 175 5.90 8.02 2.50
C ILE A 175 7.24 7.76 3.20
N ALA A 176 7.30 7.83 4.53
CA ALA A 176 8.52 7.57 5.30
C ALA A 176 9.04 6.13 5.13
N ILE A 177 8.14 5.15 5.01
CA ILE A 177 8.52 3.78 4.64
C ILE A 177 9.07 3.74 3.20
N ALA A 178 8.41 4.44 2.26
CA ALA A 178 8.88 4.50 0.88
C ALA A 178 10.27 5.13 0.75
N GLU A 179 10.58 6.15 1.57
CA GLU A 179 11.90 6.79 1.63
C GLU A 179 12.97 5.82 2.14
N GLN A 180 12.67 5.03 3.17
CA GLN A 180 13.55 3.93 3.63
C GLN A 180 13.77 2.89 2.51
N LEU A 181 12.73 2.49 1.80
CA LEU A 181 12.86 1.52 0.71
C LEU A 181 13.60 2.11 -0.51
N ALA A 182 13.44 3.40 -0.78
CA ALA A 182 14.12 4.09 -1.87
C ALA A 182 15.65 4.13 -1.67
N SER A 183 16.15 4.22 -0.44
CA SER A 183 17.59 4.11 -0.17
C SER A 183 18.15 2.76 -0.59
N GLU A 184 17.31 1.73 -0.54
CA GLU A 184 17.60 0.35 -0.95
C GLU A 184 17.28 0.06 -2.42
N GLN A 185 17.11 1.12 -3.22
CA GLN A 185 16.89 1.09 -4.67
C GLN A 185 15.55 0.48 -5.09
N PHE A 186 14.53 0.57 -4.23
CA PHE A 186 13.18 0.19 -4.63
C PHE A 186 12.61 1.14 -5.67
N SER A 187 11.89 0.58 -6.64
CA SER A 187 10.97 1.32 -7.48
C SER A 187 9.73 1.67 -6.64
N ILE A 188 9.53 2.96 -6.42
CA ILE A 188 8.42 3.50 -5.63
C ILE A 188 7.42 4.20 -6.56
N ASP A 189 6.13 3.94 -6.37
CA ASP A 189 5.04 4.66 -7.05
C ASP A 189 3.84 4.82 -6.12
N LEU A 190 3.73 5.98 -5.48
CA LEU A 190 2.73 6.31 -4.46
C LEU A 190 1.96 7.60 -4.82
N PRO A 191 1.32 7.67 -6.00
CA PRO A 191 0.74 8.90 -6.51
C PRO A 191 -0.38 9.39 -5.59
N GLY A 192 -0.40 10.70 -5.34
CA GLY A 192 -1.43 11.34 -4.53
C GLY A 192 -1.24 11.28 -3.01
N LEU A 193 -0.29 10.50 -2.46
CA LEU A 193 -0.08 10.46 -0.99
C LEU A 193 0.64 11.69 -0.44
N ALA A 194 1.61 12.23 -1.18
CA ALA A 194 2.46 13.33 -0.68
C ALA A 194 1.83 14.69 -1.01
N ALA A 195 1.55 15.50 0.01
CA ALA A 195 0.91 16.80 -0.16
C ALA A 195 1.77 17.80 -0.97
N GLN A 196 3.10 17.61 -1.02
CA GLN A 196 3.99 18.42 -1.86
C GLN A 196 3.88 18.08 -3.36
N HIS A 197 3.30 16.93 -3.71
CA HIS A 197 3.25 16.37 -5.06
C HIS A 197 1.81 16.23 -5.58
N GLN A 198 1.03 17.31 -5.49
CA GLN A 198 -0.39 17.29 -5.85
C GLN A 198 -0.73 18.04 -7.14
N ARG A 199 0.25 18.52 -7.92
CA ARG A 199 0.00 19.40 -9.09
C ARG A 199 -0.14 18.69 -10.43
N ASP A 200 0.38 17.46 -10.56
CA ASP A 200 0.42 16.71 -11.81
C ASP A 200 -0.05 15.27 -11.62
N LEU A 201 -1.17 15.09 -10.93
CA LEU A 201 -1.73 13.77 -10.66
C LEU A 201 -2.43 13.24 -11.91
N VAL A 202 -1.75 12.37 -12.64
CA VAL A 202 -2.20 11.83 -13.92
C VAL A 202 -3.42 10.93 -13.74
N MET A 203 -4.46 11.12 -14.55
CA MET A 203 -5.62 10.22 -14.59
C MET A 203 -5.34 8.98 -15.46
N ILE A 204 -6.07 7.88 -15.22
CA ILE A 204 -5.96 6.63 -16.00
C ILE A 204 -6.21 6.89 -17.49
N GLU A 205 -7.35 7.52 -17.81
CA GLU A 205 -7.69 7.81 -19.19
C GLU A 205 -7.03 9.09 -19.69
N ARG A 206 -6.56 9.04 -20.94
CA ARG A 206 -5.91 10.18 -21.60
C ARG A 206 -6.90 11.25 -21.99
N GLU A 207 -8.09 10.82 -22.41
CA GLU A 207 -9.20 11.67 -22.83
C GLU A 207 -10.40 11.40 -21.93
N LEU A 208 -10.91 12.45 -21.29
CA LEU A 208 -12.12 12.35 -20.49
C LEU A 208 -13.36 12.64 -21.35
N PRO A 209 -14.35 11.74 -21.36
CA PRO A 209 -15.64 12.03 -21.99
C PRO A 209 -16.31 13.25 -21.35
N SER A 210 -16.94 14.11 -22.16
CA SER A 210 -17.58 15.33 -21.66
C SER A 210 -18.63 15.05 -20.58
N VAL A 211 -19.35 13.92 -20.71
CA VAL A 211 -20.36 13.47 -19.74
C VAL A 211 -19.80 13.26 -18.33
N VAL A 212 -18.52 12.88 -18.21
CA VAL A 212 -17.85 12.69 -16.92
C VAL A 212 -17.56 14.03 -16.25
N LEU A 213 -17.13 15.02 -17.02
CA LEU A 213 -16.96 16.38 -16.49
C LEU A 213 -18.31 16.98 -16.13
N ASP A 214 -19.32 16.83 -17.00
CA ASP A 214 -20.69 17.34 -16.76
C ASP A 214 -21.32 16.72 -15.50
N SER A 215 -21.07 15.44 -15.22
CA SER A 215 -21.56 14.81 -13.98
C SER A 215 -20.91 15.39 -12.73
N LEU A 216 -19.64 15.82 -12.79
CA LEU A 216 -18.97 16.54 -11.71
C LEU A 216 -19.66 17.89 -11.44
N PHE A 217 -20.00 18.65 -12.50
CA PHE A 217 -20.74 19.91 -12.37
C PHE A 217 -22.08 19.71 -11.66
N VAL A 218 -22.86 18.72 -12.10
CA VAL A 218 -24.18 18.44 -11.53
C VAL A 218 -24.07 18.04 -10.06
N THR A 219 -23.11 17.18 -9.72
CA THR A 219 -22.97 16.65 -8.36
C THR A 219 -22.45 17.71 -7.39
N ALA A 220 -21.49 18.55 -7.83
CA ALA A 220 -20.98 19.66 -7.05
C ALA A 220 -22.02 20.77 -6.83
N ALA A 221 -22.79 21.12 -7.86
CA ALA A 221 -23.84 22.16 -7.77
C ALA A 221 -24.96 21.76 -6.79
N LYS A 222 -25.33 20.47 -6.73
CA LYS A 222 -26.27 19.94 -5.73
C LYS A 222 -25.78 20.14 -4.28
N GLN A 223 -24.47 20.22 -4.09
CA GLN A 223 -23.82 20.49 -2.79
C GLN A 223 -23.34 21.94 -2.64
N GLN A 224 -23.85 22.86 -3.48
CA GLN A 224 -23.55 24.30 -3.43
C GLN A 224 -22.07 24.67 -3.72
N PHE A 225 -21.28 23.77 -4.31
CA PHE A 225 -19.95 24.09 -4.80
C PHE A 225 -20.03 24.72 -6.19
N VAL A 226 -19.20 25.74 -6.42
CA VAL A 226 -19.13 26.45 -7.71
C VAL A 226 -17.97 25.90 -8.52
N LEU A 227 -18.29 25.27 -9.65
CA LEU A 227 -17.30 24.98 -10.68
C LEU A 227 -17.11 26.20 -11.58
N LYS A 228 -15.85 26.53 -11.82
CA LYS A 228 -15.44 27.54 -12.79
C LYS A 228 -14.65 26.85 -13.89
N ARG A 229 -14.69 27.41 -15.09
CA ARG A 229 -13.72 27.03 -16.13
C ARG A 229 -12.32 27.40 -15.63
N ALA A 230 -11.35 26.51 -15.82
CA ALA A 230 -9.95 26.80 -15.49
C ALA A 230 -9.51 28.09 -16.21
N GLN A 231 -8.79 28.96 -15.51
CA GLN A 231 -8.32 30.23 -16.06
C GLN A 231 -7.06 30.03 -16.92
N GLY A 232 -6.89 30.87 -17.95
CA GLY A 232 -5.72 30.84 -18.83
C GLY A 232 -5.92 30.03 -20.11
N GLN A 233 -4.83 29.44 -20.64
CA GLN A 233 -4.82 28.69 -21.90
C GLN A 233 -5.19 27.20 -21.74
N GLN A 234 -5.33 26.71 -20.51
CA GLN A 234 -5.63 25.31 -20.25
C GLN A 234 -7.13 25.02 -20.38
N ILE A 235 -7.46 23.92 -21.05
CA ILE A 235 -8.82 23.38 -21.06
C ILE A 235 -9.02 22.61 -19.76
N GLY A 236 -10.04 22.97 -18.99
CA GLY A 236 -10.29 22.34 -17.71
C GLY A 236 -11.31 23.05 -16.84
N VAL A 237 -11.45 22.53 -15.62
CA VAL A 237 -12.38 23.01 -14.60
C VAL A 237 -11.66 23.20 -13.27
N GLU A 238 -12.16 24.12 -12.47
CA GLU A 238 -11.69 24.42 -11.11
C GLU A 238 -12.89 24.40 -10.16
N ILE A 239 -12.74 23.71 -9.05
CA ILE A 239 -13.69 23.71 -7.92
C ILE A 239 -13.00 24.42 -6.76
N ALA A 240 -13.57 25.53 -6.30
CA ALA A 240 -13.11 26.19 -5.08
C ALA A 240 -13.74 25.52 -3.85
N VAL A 241 -12.90 25.14 -2.89
CA VAL A 241 -13.26 24.48 -1.63
C VAL A 241 -12.60 25.26 -0.49
N GLY A 242 -13.25 26.34 -0.05
CA GLY A 242 -12.66 27.27 0.93
C GLY A 242 -11.40 27.93 0.36
N GLU A 243 -10.26 27.72 1.01
CA GLU A 243 -8.93 28.22 0.59
C GLU A 243 -8.22 27.28 -0.39
N ILE A 244 -8.76 26.08 -0.63
CA ILE A 244 -8.20 25.07 -1.53
C ILE A 244 -8.92 25.12 -2.88
N ALA A 245 -8.24 24.73 -3.95
CA ALA A 245 -8.88 24.48 -5.24
C ALA A 245 -8.53 23.10 -5.81
N ILE A 246 -9.54 22.43 -6.36
CA ILE A 246 -9.37 21.20 -7.15
C ILE A 246 -9.43 21.59 -8.61
N ARG A 247 -8.34 21.37 -9.36
CA ARG A 247 -8.30 21.61 -10.81
C ARG A 247 -8.22 20.30 -11.55
N LEU A 248 -9.04 20.17 -12.58
CA LEU A 248 -8.94 19.11 -13.58
C LEU A 248 -8.58 19.80 -14.89
N THR A 249 -7.39 19.55 -15.40
CA THR A 249 -6.90 20.22 -16.62
C THR A 249 -6.30 19.23 -17.59
N GLN A 250 -6.36 19.60 -18.86
CA GLN A 250 -5.67 18.89 -19.92
C GLN A 250 -4.27 19.47 -20.09
N VAL A 251 -3.27 18.61 -20.03
CA VAL A 251 -1.86 18.91 -20.30
C VAL A 251 -1.37 18.09 -21.48
N PHE A 252 -0.30 18.55 -22.13
CA PHE A 252 0.41 17.77 -23.13
C PHE A 252 1.62 17.11 -22.47
N ASN A 253 1.74 15.80 -22.63
CA ASN A 253 2.93 15.09 -22.16
C ASN A 253 4.13 15.32 -23.12
N ASP A 254 5.31 14.82 -22.73
CA ASP A 254 6.55 14.98 -23.51
C ASP A 254 6.47 14.38 -24.93
N SER A 255 5.53 13.47 -25.17
CA SER A 255 5.26 12.87 -26.48
C SER A 255 4.25 13.66 -27.31
N GLY A 256 3.77 14.80 -26.81
CA GLY A 256 2.77 15.66 -27.47
C GLY A 256 1.34 15.11 -27.40
N HIS A 257 1.09 14.06 -26.62
CA HIS A 257 -0.26 13.54 -26.41
C HIS A 257 -0.95 14.27 -25.26
N GLN A 258 -2.26 14.46 -25.41
CA GLN A 258 -3.09 15.04 -24.37
C GLN A 258 -3.28 14.04 -23.21
N GLN A 259 -3.30 14.58 -22.00
CA GLN A 259 -3.49 13.83 -20.76
C GLN A 259 -4.27 14.70 -19.77
N TRP A 260 -5.24 14.10 -19.08
CA TRP A 260 -5.92 14.76 -17.97
C TRP A 260 -5.16 14.54 -16.66
N VAL A 261 -5.07 15.61 -15.87
CA VAL A 261 -4.42 15.63 -14.55
C VAL A 261 -5.31 16.32 -13.53
N TYR A 262 -5.16 15.93 -12.27
CA TYR A 262 -5.57 16.76 -11.13
C TYR A 262 -4.43 17.65 -10.67
N ALA A 263 -4.79 18.87 -10.27
CA ALA A 263 -3.97 19.70 -9.41
C ALA A 263 -4.76 20.09 -8.15
N ILE A 264 -4.29 19.69 -6.97
CA ILE A 264 -4.79 20.19 -5.69
C ILE A 264 -3.95 21.40 -5.32
N VAL A 265 -4.59 22.58 -5.35
CA VAL A 265 -3.96 23.85 -5.02
C VAL A 265 -4.26 24.16 -3.57
N ASP A 266 -3.26 23.92 -2.73
CA ASP A 266 -3.25 24.23 -1.31
C ASP A 266 -1.91 24.90 -0.96
N ASP A 267 -1.96 26.18 -0.59
CA ASP A 267 -0.76 26.97 -0.28
C ASP A 267 -0.05 26.44 0.99
N ASN A 268 -0.76 25.76 1.87
CA ASN A 268 -0.21 25.19 3.11
C ASN A 268 0.37 23.77 2.91
N GLN A 269 0.16 23.16 1.74
CA GLN A 269 0.62 21.80 1.39
C GLN A 269 0.26 20.75 2.46
N GLN A 270 -0.97 20.77 2.97
CA GLN A 270 -1.49 19.81 3.94
C GLN A 270 -2.53 18.86 3.34
N VAL A 271 -3.14 19.26 2.22
CA VAL A 271 -4.26 18.52 1.62
C VAL A 271 -3.80 17.69 0.43
N THR A 272 -4.18 16.42 0.45
CA THR A 272 -4.02 15.50 -0.67
C THR A 272 -5.36 15.26 -1.36
N ILE A 273 -5.33 14.70 -2.56
CA ILE A 273 -6.53 14.20 -3.23
C ILE A 273 -7.31 13.21 -2.34
N PHE A 274 -6.62 12.36 -1.57
CA PHE A 274 -7.29 11.41 -0.66
C PHE A 274 -7.93 12.11 0.55
N THR A 275 -7.32 13.18 1.08
CA THR A 275 -7.96 14.06 2.08
C THR A 275 -9.26 14.65 1.53
N LEU A 276 -9.25 15.13 0.28
CA LEU A 276 -10.44 15.67 -0.38
C LEU A 276 -11.50 14.60 -0.64
N LEU A 277 -11.09 13.40 -1.07
CA LEU A 277 -11.99 12.27 -1.22
C LEU A 277 -12.62 11.93 0.12
N GLN A 278 -11.90 11.99 1.25
CA GLN A 278 -12.46 11.75 2.58
C GLN A 278 -13.48 12.83 2.99
N GLN A 279 -13.20 14.11 2.73
CA GLN A 279 -13.98 15.25 3.24
C GLN A 279 -15.15 15.67 2.36
N LEU A 280 -15.11 15.36 1.06
CA LEU A 280 -16.07 15.86 0.08
C LEU A 280 -16.88 14.70 -0.52
N PRO A 281 -18.04 14.35 0.07
CA PRO A 281 -18.85 13.21 -0.41
C PRO A 281 -19.20 13.29 -1.89
N PHE A 282 -19.48 14.48 -2.43
CA PHE A 282 -19.78 14.63 -3.86
C PHE A 282 -18.59 14.27 -4.74
N PHE A 283 -17.38 14.62 -4.31
CA PHE A 283 -16.16 14.38 -5.08
C PHE A 283 -15.83 12.90 -5.08
N TYR A 284 -15.94 12.25 -3.91
CA TYR A 284 -15.78 10.80 -3.81
C TYR A 284 -16.82 10.03 -4.63
N GLN A 285 -18.11 10.38 -4.51
CA GLN A 285 -19.17 9.71 -5.27
C GLN A 285 -18.95 9.81 -6.78
N TRP A 286 -18.56 10.99 -7.26
CA TRP A 286 -18.19 11.18 -8.66
C TRP A 286 -16.94 10.38 -9.05
N TYR A 287 -15.89 10.43 -8.24
CA TYR A 287 -14.62 9.75 -8.49
C TYR A 287 -14.80 8.23 -8.60
N ILE A 288 -15.53 7.62 -7.67
CA ILE A 288 -15.79 6.17 -7.70
C ILE A 288 -16.73 5.77 -8.84
N ALA A 289 -17.74 6.58 -9.16
CA ALA A 289 -18.64 6.29 -10.28
C ALA A 289 -17.93 6.28 -11.65
N HIS A 290 -16.76 6.91 -11.74
CA HIS A 290 -15.97 7.02 -12.96
C HIS A 290 -14.52 6.55 -12.76
N ILE A 291 -14.26 5.66 -11.80
CA ILE A 291 -12.91 5.34 -11.33
C ILE A 291 -11.98 4.83 -12.42
N ASP A 292 -12.51 4.07 -13.39
CA ASP A 292 -11.72 3.56 -14.53
C ASP A 292 -11.24 4.66 -15.48
N GLN A 293 -11.84 5.84 -15.41
CA GLN A 293 -11.53 6.98 -16.27
C GLN A 293 -10.75 8.05 -15.52
N VAL A 294 -11.23 8.40 -14.32
CA VAL A 294 -10.73 9.54 -13.54
C VAL A 294 -9.84 9.13 -12.39
N GLY A 295 -9.65 7.83 -12.17
CA GLY A 295 -8.72 7.29 -11.17
C GLY A 295 -7.30 7.79 -11.42
N LEU A 296 -6.48 7.84 -10.37
CA LEU A 296 -5.06 8.13 -10.55
C LEU A 296 -4.37 6.99 -11.29
N LYS A 297 -3.49 7.36 -12.22
CA LYS A 297 -2.62 6.40 -12.90
C LYS A 297 -1.60 5.85 -11.92
N ASP A 298 -1.59 4.54 -11.76
CA ASP A 298 -0.67 3.78 -10.93
C ASP A 298 -0.08 2.58 -11.71
N LYS A 299 0.61 1.67 -11.01
CA LYS A 299 1.13 0.41 -11.54
C LYS A 299 0.06 -0.69 -11.59
N ARG A 300 -1.02 -0.42 -12.32
CA ARG A 300 -2.20 -1.31 -12.37
C ARG A 300 -1.87 -2.76 -12.73
N GLU A 301 -0.80 -3.00 -13.48
CA GLU A 301 -0.36 -4.35 -13.88
C GLU A 301 -0.02 -5.29 -12.72
N VAL A 302 0.29 -4.76 -11.53
CA VAL A 302 0.53 -5.58 -10.33
C VAL A 302 -0.70 -5.74 -9.44
N PHE A 303 -1.83 -5.12 -9.77
CA PHE A 303 -3.05 -5.18 -8.98
C PHE A 303 -4.13 -5.92 -9.76
N VAL A 304 -4.20 -7.22 -9.56
CA VAL A 304 -5.19 -8.12 -10.20
C VAL A 304 -6.33 -8.42 -9.25
N GLU A 305 -7.53 -8.57 -9.82
CA GLU A 305 -8.73 -9.00 -9.09
C GLU A 305 -8.67 -10.50 -8.73
#